data_AF-A0A562ZWY4-F1
#
_entry.id   AF-A0A562ZWY4-F1
#
_cell.length_a   1.000
_cell.length_b   1.000
_cell.length_c   1.000
_cell.angle_alpha   90.00
_cell.angle_beta   90.00
_cell.angle_gamma   90.00
#
_symmetry.space_group_name_H-M   'P 1'
#
loop_
_entity.id
_entity.type
_entity.pdbx_description
1 polymer ?
#
loop_
_entity_poly.entity_id
_entity_poly.type
_entity_poly.pdbx_seq_one_letter_code
_entity_poly.pdbx_strand_id
1 'polypeptide(L)'
;MAVHDRAAFVAISSRLIVELDDHLPEVEELIAHWLDMEKYLRLSAAIDRMGRYCHAVPQLVGPWADVLITHTELIHCAWETAAGQCAVATDPAVQAALKVLAEALVRAREAALWVAENKGRAR
;
A
#
# COMPACT_ATOMS: atom_id res chain seq x y z
N MET A 1 15.92 -27.63 -8.80
CA MET A 1 15.95 -26.32 -9.48
C MET A 1 15.36 -25.22 -8.57
N ALA A 2 15.87 -25.06 -7.33
CA ALA A 2 15.16 -24.34 -6.24
C ALA A 2 15.97 -23.23 -5.52
N VAL A 3 17.17 -22.90 -6.02
CA VAL A 3 18.07 -21.92 -5.38
C VAL A 3 17.90 -20.50 -5.96
N HIS A 4 17.36 -20.37 -7.18
CA HIS A 4 17.14 -19.06 -7.81
C HIS A 4 15.97 -18.26 -7.25
N ASP A 5 15.07 -18.87 -6.50
CA ASP A 5 13.84 -18.21 -6.02
C ASP A 5 14.05 -17.43 -4.72
N ARG A 6 14.94 -17.91 -3.84
CA ARG A 6 15.09 -17.34 -2.49
C ARG A 6 15.73 -15.96 -2.49
N ALA A 7 16.86 -15.80 -3.17
CA ALA A 7 17.55 -14.51 -3.25
C ALA A 7 16.68 -13.47 -3.98
N ALA A 8 15.92 -13.92 -4.99
CA ALA A 8 14.96 -13.09 -5.70
C ALA A 8 13.82 -12.64 -4.77
N PHE A 9 13.21 -13.54 -4.00
CA PHE A 9 12.16 -13.16 -3.03
C PHE A 9 12.66 -12.20 -1.97
N VAL A 10 13.83 -12.43 -1.39
CA VAL A 10 14.42 -11.50 -0.41
C VAL A 10 14.66 -10.14 -1.06
N ALA A 11 15.25 -10.09 -2.26
CA ALA A 11 15.51 -8.83 -2.96
C ALA A 11 14.21 -8.08 -3.30
N ILE A 12 13.17 -8.78 -3.77
CA ILE A 12 11.88 -8.19 -4.12
C ILE A 12 11.16 -7.69 -2.85
N SER A 13 11.13 -8.49 -1.78
CA SER A 13 10.52 -8.10 -0.51
C SER A 13 11.26 -6.94 0.13
N SER A 14 12.59 -6.93 0.15
CA SER A 14 13.38 -5.79 0.65
C SER A 14 13.13 -4.53 -0.18
N ARG A 15 13.01 -4.65 -1.50
CA ARG A 15 12.68 -3.51 -2.35
C ARG A 15 11.28 -2.97 -2.06
N LEU A 16 10.31 -3.85 -1.85
CA LEU A 16 8.96 -3.47 -1.47
C LEU A 16 8.93 -2.77 -0.09
N ILE A 17 9.69 -3.24 0.89
CA ILE A 17 9.79 -2.60 2.22
C ILE A 17 10.30 -1.17 2.08
N VAL A 18 11.37 -0.96 1.30
CA VAL A 18 11.91 0.39 1.05
C VAL A 18 10.86 1.29 0.42
N GLU A 19 10.18 0.82 -0.63
CA GLU A 19 9.17 1.65 -1.30
C GLU A 19 7.96 1.93 -0.37
N LEU A 20 7.57 0.98 0.50
CA LEU A 20 6.54 1.21 1.51
C LEU A 20 6.99 2.21 2.58
N ASP A 21 8.23 2.11 3.06
CA ASP A 21 8.81 3.05 4.04
C ASP A 21 8.89 4.48 3.49
N ASP A 22 9.15 4.63 2.19
CA ASP A 22 9.20 5.93 1.52
C ASP A 22 7.80 6.59 1.40
N HIS A 23 6.72 5.80 1.31
CA HIS A 23 5.37 6.30 1.02
C HIS A 23 4.42 6.30 2.23
N LEU A 24 4.68 5.52 3.29
CA LEU A 24 3.86 5.51 4.51
C LEU A 24 3.71 6.92 5.14
N PRO A 25 4.77 7.75 5.26
CA PRO A 25 4.62 9.12 5.76
C PRO A 25 3.70 9.98 4.88
N GLU A 26 3.70 9.78 3.56
CA GLU A 26 2.83 10.52 2.64
C GLU A 26 1.35 10.19 2.89
N VAL A 27 1.03 8.96 3.29
CA VAL A 27 -0.33 8.54 3.67
C VAL A 27 -0.75 9.21 4.97
N GLU A 28 0.14 9.30 5.96
CA GLU A 28 -0.13 10.00 7.23
C GLU A 28 -0.40 11.49 6.99
N GLU A 29 0.36 12.13 6.10
CA GLU A 29 0.13 13.51 5.70
C GLU A 29 -1.21 13.69 4.97
N LEU A 30 -1.56 12.74 4.10
CA LEU A 30 -2.85 12.72 3.41
C LEU A 30 -4.02 12.56 4.38
N ILE A 31 -3.89 11.73 5.42
CA ILE A 31 -4.88 11.65 6.51
C ILE A 31 -5.03 13.01 7.18
N ALA A 32 -3.92 13.65 7.55
CA ALA A 32 -3.98 14.89 8.31
C ALA A 32 -4.53 16.09 7.50
N HIS A 33 -4.26 16.15 6.18
CA HIS A 33 -4.52 17.34 5.37
C HIS A 33 -4.93 17.00 3.93
N TRP A 34 -6.01 16.23 3.75
CA TRP A 34 -6.49 15.81 2.43
C TRP A 34 -6.96 16.98 1.54
N LEU A 35 -6.02 17.73 0.97
CA LEU A 35 -6.24 18.74 -0.07
C LEU A 35 -5.15 18.68 -1.15
N ASP A 36 -4.23 17.73 -1.03
CA ASP A 36 -3.08 17.62 -1.90
C ASP A 36 -3.28 16.47 -2.91
N MET A 37 -3.94 16.80 -4.02
CA MET A 37 -4.12 15.86 -5.13
C MET A 37 -2.80 15.40 -5.74
N GLU A 38 -1.72 16.19 -5.63
CA GLU A 38 -0.41 15.79 -6.12
C GLU A 38 0.18 14.68 -5.25
N LYS A 39 0.08 14.78 -3.92
CA LYS A 39 0.43 13.71 -2.98
C LYS A 39 -0.40 12.45 -3.24
N TYR A 40 -1.71 12.60 -3.44
CA TYR A 40 -2.55 11.45 -3.76
C TYR A 40 -2.13 10.76 -5.07
N LEU A 41 -1.89 11.52 -6.14
CA LEU A 41 -1.45 10.95 -7.42
C LEU A 41 -0.09 10.25 -7.30
N ARG A 42 0.82 10.78 -6.49
CA ARG A 42 2.11 10.12 -6.19
C ARG A 42 1.92 8.80 -5.45
N LEU A 43 1.09 8.78 -4.41
CA LEU A 43 0.74 7.56 -3.69
C LEU A 43 0.08 6.53 -4.62
N SER A 44 -0.88 6.95 -5.44
CA SER A 44 -1.58 6.06 -6.37
C SER A 44 -0.62 5.42 -7.37
N ALA A 45 0.27 6.23 -7.96
CA ALA A 45 1.32 5.72 -8.84
C ALA A 45 2.29 4.78 -8.10
N ALA A 46 2.56 5.03 -6.83
CA ALA A 46 3.40 4.16 -6.01
C ALA A 46 2.74 2.80 -5.74
N ILE A 47 1.44 2.78 -5.42
CA ILE A 47 0.65 1.56 -5.27
C ILE A 47 0.77 0.72 -6.55
N ASP A 48 0.53 1.30 -7.73
CA ASP A 48 0.66 0.56 -8.99
C ASP A 48 2.07 -0.01 -9.23
N ARG A 49 3.12 0.71 -8.84
CA ARG A 49 4.49 0.19 -8.93
C ARG A 49 4.74 -0.96 -7.97
N MET A 50 4.29 -0.83 -6.73
CA MET A 50 4.46 -1.83 -5.67
C MET A 50 3.74 -3.14 -5.99
N GLY A 51 2.60 -3.09 -6.68
CA GLY A 51 1.88 -4.28 -7.12
C GLY A 51 2.69 -5.21 -8.01
N ARG A 52 3.68 -4.70 -8.75
CA ARG A 52 4.59 -5.54 -9.55
C ARG A 52 5.49 -6.42 -8.68
N TYR A 53 5.90 -5.93 -7.51
CA TYR A 53 6.69 -6.71 -6.56
C TYR A 53 5.82 -7.80 -5.91
N CYS A 54 4.59 -7.47 -5.54
CA CYS A 54 3.68 -8.39 -4.88
C CYS A 54 3.25 -9.57 -5.78
N HIS A 55 3.08 -9.36 -7.08
CA HIS A 55 2.79 -10.45 -8.02
C HIS A 55 3.93 -11.47 -8.16
N ALA A 56 5.18 -11.05 -7.93
CA ALA A 56 6.33 -11.93 -8.01
C ALA A 56 6.53 -12.77 -6.73
N VAL A 57 5.80 -12.46 -5.64
CA VAL A 57 5.92 -13.13 -4.34
C VAL A 57 4.53 -13.59 -3.88
N PRO A 58 4.17 -14.88 -4.05
CA PRO A 58 2.82 -15.37 -3.76
C PRO A 58 2.29 -15.05 -2.36
N GLN A 59 3.17 -14.96 -1.36
CA GLN A 59 2.79 -14.64 0.02
C GLN A 59 2.30 -13.19 0.20
N LEU A 60 2.63 -12.30 -0.75
CA LEU A 60 2.23 -10.90 -0.72
C LEU A 60 0.93 -10.65 -1.47
N VAL A 61 0.41 -11.62 -2.22
CA VAL A 61 -0.81 -11.45 -3.03
C VAL A 61 -2.02 -11.10 -2.17
N GLY A 62 -2.22 -11.79 -1.04
CA GLY A 62 -3.33 -11.51 -0.12
C GLY A 62 -3.25 -10.09 0.49
N PRO A 63 -2.16 -9.76 1.22
CA PRO A 63 -1.98 -8.42 1.78
C PRO A 63 -2.05 -7.31 0.72
N TRP A 64 -1.57 -7.56 -0.49
CA TRP A 64 -1.64 -6.59 -1.58
C TRP A 64 -3.06 -6.42 -2.14
N ALA A 65 -3.86 -7.48 -2.19
CA ALA A 65 -5.26 -7.38 -2.57
C ALA A 65 -6.03 -6.47 -1.60
N ASP A 66 -5.75 -6.55 -0.29
CA ASP A 66 -6.36 -5.66 0.71
C ASP A 66 -5.99 -4.19 0.44
N VAL A 67 -4.75 -3.89 0.06
CA VAL A 67 -4.33 -2.54 -0.34
C VAL A 67 -5.13 -2.05 -1.55
N LEU A 68 -5.32 -2.88 -2.58
CA LEU A 68 -6.06 -2.50 -3.78
C LEU A 68 -7.55 -2.27 -3.51
N ILE A 69 -8.17 -3.11 -2.68
CA ILE A 69 -9.56 -2.96 -2.26
C ILE A 69 -9.74 -1.63 -1.54
N THR A 70 -8.94 -1.38 -0.51
CA THR A 70 -9.05 -0.18 0.33
C THR A 70 -8.70 1.11 -0.41
N HIS A 71 -7.75 1.06 -1.35
CA HIS A 71 -7.47 2.18 -2.27
C HIS A 71 -8.66 2.47 -3.19
N THR A 72 -9.36 1.44 -3.68
CA THR A 72 -10.56 1.61 -4.50
C THR A 72 -11.72 2.21 -3.70
N GLU A 73 -11.92 1.75 -2.47
CA GLU A 73 -12.92 2.30 -1.54
C GLU A 73 -12.66 3.77 -1.24
N LEU A 74 -11.40 4.16 -1.02
CA LEU A 74 -10.99 5.55 -0.86
C LEU A 74 -11.37 6.42 -2.07
N ILE A 75 -11.05 5.97 -3.28
CA ILE A 75 -11.41 6.69 -4.52
C ILE A 75 -12.93 6.87 -4.61
N HIS A 76 -13.68 5.82 -4.30
CA HIS A 76 -15.13 5.85 -4.35
C HIS A 76 -15.69 6.88 -3.36
N CYS A 77 -15.28 6.84 -2.09
CA CYS A 77 -15.68 7.83 -1.09
C CYS A 77 -15.30 9.26 -1.52
N ALA A 78 -14.07 9.47 -2.01
CA ALA A 78 -13.63 10.79 -2.45
C ALA A 78 -14.47 11.32 -3.63
N TRP A 79 -14.84 10.44 -4.56
CA TRP A 79 -15.68 10.80 -5.71
C TRP A 79 -17.11 11.14 -5.28
N GLU A 80 -17.73 10.35 -4.41
CA GLU A 80 -19.07 10.63 -3.89
C GLU A 80 -19.12 11.96 -3.13
N THR A 81 -18.14 12.22 -2.26
CA THR A 81 -18.05 13.49 -1.54
C THR A 81 -17.85 14.67 -2.48
N ALA A 82 -17.01 14.53 -3.52
CA ALA A 82 -16.80 15.58 -4.52
C ALA A 82 -18.05 15.84 -5.38
N ALA A 83 -18.77 14.78 -5.77
CA ALA A 83 -20.02 14.88 -6.52
C ALA A 83 -21.13 15.56 -5.69
N GLY A 84 -21.12 15.37 -4.37
CA GLY A 84 -21.98 16.06 -3.42
C GLY A 84 -21.59 17.52 -3.12
N GLN A 85 -20.57 18.09 -3.80
CA GLN A 85 -20.04 19.43 -3.56
C GLN A 85 -19.55 19.68 -2.12
N CYS A 86 -19.20 18.61 -1.39
CA CYS A 86 -18.71 18.72 -0.03
C CYS A 86 -17.17 18.74 -0.01
N ALA A 87 -16.59 19.29 1.05
CA ALA A 87 -15.14 19.32 1.21
C ALA A 87 -14.61 17.91 1.50
N VAL A 88 -14.04 17.26 0.48
CA VAL A 88 -13.42 15.92 0.54
C VAL A 88 -12.41 15.81 1.70
N ALA A 89 -11.72 16.90 1.99
CA ALA A 89 -10.69 16.98 3.02
C ALA A 89 -11.14 16.58 4.43
N THR A 90 -12.36 16.99 4.78
CA THR A 90 -12.90 16.89 6.15
C THR A 90 -13.97 15.82 6.26
N ASP A 91 -14.23 15.10 5.18
CA ASP A 91 -15.26 14.07 5.14
C ASP A 91 -14.86 12.87 6.00
N PRO A 92 -15.65 12.49 7.01
CA PRO A 92 -15.32 11.37 7.89
C PRO A 92 -15.17 10.03 7.17
N ALA A 93 -15.89 9.80 6.06
CA ALA A 93 -15.81 8.57 5.29
C ALA A 93 -14.49 8.49 4.52
N VAL A 94 -14.07 9.59 3.89
CA VAL A 94 -12.75 9.69 3.23
C VAL A 94 -11.63 9.48 4.24
N GLN A 95 -11.73 10.13 5.40
CA GLN A 95 -10.77 9.99 6.49
C GLN A 95 -10.69 8.57 7.07
N ALA A 96 -11.83 7.88 7.16
CA ALA A 96 -11.87 6.48 7.55
C ALA A 96 -11.20 5.58 6.49
N ALA A 97 -11.54 5.76 5.22
CA ALA A 97 -10.97 4.99 4.12
C ALA A 97 -9.43 5.16 4.03
N LEU A 98 -8.93 6.37 4.26
CA LEU A 98 -7.48 6.63 4.32
C LEU A 98 -6.77 5.87 5.43
N LYS A 99 -7.36 5.82 6.62
CA LYS A 99 -6.81 5.07 7.75
C LYS A 99 -6.76 3.58 7.44
N VAL A 100 -7.83 3.04 6.85
CA VAL A 100 -7.89 1.63 6.46
C VAL A 100 -6.83 1.31 5.40
N LEU A 101 -6.61 2.20 4.41
CA LEU A 101 -5.53 2.07 3.44
C LEU A 101 -4.14 2.09 4.11
N ALA A 102 -3.91 3.01 5.06
CA ALA A 102 -2.66 3.07 5.82
C ALA A 102 -2.39 1.74 6.56
N GLU A 103 -3.40 1.21 7.25
CA GLU A 103 -3.29 -0.07 7.93
C GLU A 103 -3.01 -1.24 6.98
N ALA A 104 -3.63 -1.23 5.79
CA ALA A 104 -3.38 -2.24 4.76
C ALA A 104 -1.93 -2.19 4.25
N LEU A 105 -1.38 -0.98 4.04
CA LEU A 105 0.02 -0.79 3.65
C LEU A 105 0.99 -1.27 4.74
N VAL A 106 0.69 -1.01 6.02
CA VAL A 106 1.47 -1.54 7.14
C VAL A 106 1.43 -3.08 7.17
N ARG A 107 0.26 -3.70 7.00
CA ARG A 107 0.16 -5.18 6.92
C ARG A 107 0.95 -5.75 5.74
N ALA A 108 0.91 -5.10 4.58
CA ALA A 108 1.71 -5.50 3.41
C ALA A 108 3.22 -5.41 3.70
N ARG A 109 3.65 -4.38 4.42
CA ARG A 109 5.03 -4.20 4.86
C ARG A 109 5.47 -5.30 5.82
N GLU A 110 4.66 -5.61 6.82
CA GLU A 110 4.93 -6.68 7.79
C GLU A 110 5.04 -8.04 7.11
N ALA A 111 4.16 -8.31 6.15
CA ALA A 111 4.22 -9.53 5.34
C ALA A 111 5.52 -9.58 4.51
N ALA A 112 5.94 -8.46 3.91
CA ALA A 112 7.20 -8.37 3.16
C ALA A 112 8.42 -8.61 4.07
N LEU A 113 8.42 -8.04 5.27
CA LEU A 113 9.45 -8.27 6.28
C LEU A 113 9.51 -9.75 6.67
N TRP A 114 8.36 -10.34 6.97
CA TRP A 114 8.26 -11.75 7.32
C TRP A 114 8.82 -12.64 6.21
N VAL A 115 8.50 -12.35 4.93
CA VAL A 115 9.06 -13.09 3.78
C VAL A 115 10.58 -12.96 3.73
N ALA A 116 11.11 -11.75 3.87
CA ALA A 116 12.56 -11.51 3.84
C ALA A 116 13.30 -12.28 4.96
N GLU A 117 12.71 -12.34 6.16
CA GLU A 117 13.33 -12.98 7.34
C GLU A 117 13.18 -14.51 7.37
N ASN A 118 12.00 -15.03 7.04
CA ASN A 118 11.64 -16.42 7.31
C ASN A 118 11.85 -17.36 6.13
N LYS A 119 11.77 -16.86 4.89
CA LYS A 119 12.27 -17.63 3.72
C LYS A 119 13.80 -17.67 3.68
N GLY A 120 14.46 -16.92 4.56
CA GLY A 120 15.88 -17.02 4.89
C GLY A 120 16.28 -18.21 5.77
N ARG A 121 15.32 -18.84 6.48
CA ARG A 121 15.63 -19.86 7.52
C ARG A 121 15.12 -21.26 7.22
N ALA A 122 14.49 -21.49 6.08
CA ALA A 122 14.10 -22.84 5.67
C ALA A 122 15.30 -23.62 5.12
N ARG A 123 16.07 -24.24 6.01
CA ARG A 123 16.68 -25.56 5.84
C ARG A 123 17.02 -26.15 7.20
#